data_AF-A0A1F3XSR8-F1
#
_entry.id   AF-A0A1F3XSR8-F1
#
_cell.length_a   1.000
_cell.length_b   1.000
_cell.length_c   1.000
_cell.angle_alpha   90.00
_cell.angle_beta   90.00
_cell.angle_gamma   90.00
#
_symmetry.space_group_name_H-M   'P 1'
#
loop_
_entity.id
_entity.type
_entity.pdbx_description
1 polymer ?
#
loop_
_entity_poly.entity_id
_entity_poly.type
_entity_poly.pdbx_seq_one_letter_code
_entity_poly.pdbx_strand_id
1 'polypeptide(L)'
;MKKNYIETKNVQDICKMLHLPTKEASRISVKVGIAVAIRNKIEKQHLTQIEASKKAGIGRTVITAIVNGNLASISTDRLLDVAEGLGLRVRLEVA
;
A
#
# COMPACT_ATOMS: atom_id res chain seq x y z
N MET A 1 32.82 -12.61 -9.85
CA MET A 1 31.46 -13.22 -9.98
C MET A 1 30.52 -12.17 -10.56
N LYS A 2 29.88 -12.42 -11.71
CA LYS A 2 28.82 -11.52 -12.21
C LYS A 2 27.62 -11.64 -11.27
N LYS A 3 27.12 -10.51 -10.76
CA LYS A 3 25.87 -10.49 -9.99
C LYS A 3 24.72 -10.89 -10.92
N ASN A 4 23.96 -11.92 -10.56
CA ASN A 4 22.75 -12.37 -11.27
C ASN A 4 21.48 -11.62 -10.82
N TYR A 5 21.64 -10.45 -10.17
CA TYR A 5 20.53 -9.63 -9.73
C TYR A 5 20.81 -8.17 -10.07
N ILE A 6 19.72 -7.43 -10.29
CA ILE A 6 19.72 -5.99 -10.50
C ILE A 6 19.11 -5.37 -9.26
N GLU A 7 19.80 -4.39 -8.68
CA GLU A 7 19.33 -3.64 -7.52
C GLU A 7 18.87 -2.25 -7.98
N THR A 8 17.68 -1.84 -7.54
CA THR A 8 17.11 -0.53 -7.86
C THR A 8 16.59 0.13 -6.59
N LYS A 9 16.63 1.46 -6.52
CA LYS A 9 16.27 2.22 -5.31
C LYS A 9 14.90 2.92 -5.40
N ASN A 10 14.22 2.87 -6.54
CA ASN A 10 12.94 3.55 -6.73
C ASN A 10 12.00 2.76 -7.64
N VAL A 11 10.69 3.03 -7.52
CA VAL A 11 9.64 2.30 -8.25
C VAL A 11 9.73 2.56 -9.76
N GLN A 12 10.16 3.76 -10.18
CA GLN A 12 10.31 4.09 -11.59
C GLN A 12 11.29 3.16 -12.31
N ASP A 13 12.43 2.85 -11.68
CA ASP A 13 13.46 1.98 -12.23
C ASP A 13 13.01 0.52 -12.25
N ILE A 14 12.23 0.08 -11.24
CA ILE A 14 11.55 -1.23 -11.28
C ILE A 14 10.59 -1.30 -12.47
N CYS A 15 9.77 -0.27 -12.68
CA CYS A 15 8.85 -0.22 -13.81
C CYS A 15 9.59 -0.31 -15.15
N LYS A 16 10.67 0.45 -15.33
CA LYS A 16 11.50 0.39 -16.55
C LYS A 16 12.05 -1.02 -16.78
N MET A 17 12.59 -1.64 -15.73
CA MET A 17 13.20 -2.97 -15.79
C MET A 17 12.19 -4.06 -16.15
N LEU A 18 10.97 -3.95 -15.63
CA LEU A 18 9.88 -4.89 -15.91
C LEU A 18 9.08 -4.55 -17.18
N HIS A 19 9.53 -3.54 -17.95
CA HIS A 19 8.82 -3.02 -19.12
C HIS A 19 7.37 -2.60 -18.81
N LEU A 20 7.13 -2.12 -17.58
CA LEU A 20 5.85 -1.60 -17.14
C LEU A 20 5.75 -0.09 -17.43
N PRO A 21 4.53 0.45 -17.64
CA PRO A 21 4.33 1.87 -17.87
C PRO A 21 4.85 2.71 -16.69
N THR A 22 5.88 3.50 -16.93
CA THR A 22 6.50 4.37 -15.90
C THR A 22 5.55 5.46 -15.39
N LYS A 23 4.56 5.86 -16.19
CA LYS A 23 3.49 6.79 -15.79
C LYS A 23 2.66 6.28 -14.61
N GLU A 24 2.60 4.97 -14.40
CA GLU A 24 1.88 4.36 -13.26
C GLU A 24 2.75 4.29 -12.00
N ALA A 25 4.06 4.52 -12.08
CA ALA A 25 4.99 4.35 -10.96
C ALA A 25 4.60 5.22 -9.77
N SER A 26 4.21 6.49 -9.99
CA SER A 26 3.76 7.37 -8.91
C SER A 26 2.47 6.87 -8.26
N ARG A 27 1.50 6.41 -9.08
CA ARG A 27 0.24 5.85 -8.56
C ARG A 27 0.49 4.59 -7.74
N ILE A 28 1.35 3.70 -8.23
CA ILE A 28 1.77 2.48 -7.52
C ILE A 28 2.45 2.85 -6.20
N SER A 29 3.40 3.79 -6.23
CA SER A 29 4.13 4.24 -5.04
C SER A 29 3.19 4.78 -3.97
N VAL A 30 2.23 5.63 -4.34
CA VAL A 30 1.21 6.15 -3.41
C VAL A 30 0.35 5.02 -2.82
N LYS A 31 -0.20 4.12 -3.66
CA LYS A 31 -1.05 3.01 -3.18
C LYS A 31 -0.28 2.08 -2.23
N VAL A 32 0.95 1.71 -2.59
CA VAL A 32 1.80 0.85 -1.77
C VAL A 32 2.18 1.55 -0.47
N GLY A 33 2.52 2.84 -0.51
CA GLY A 33 2.85 3.62 0.69
C GLY A 33 1.70 3.64 1.70
N ILE A 34 0.46 3.89 1.25
CA ILE A 34 -0.72 3.88 2.11
C ILE A 34 -0.97 2.47 2.65
N ALA A 35 -0.91 1.43 1.80
CA ALA A 35 -1.13 0.05 2.22
C ALA A 35 -0.12 -0.43 3.28
N VAL A 36 1.17 -0.08 3.12
CA VAL A 36 2.21 -0.36 4.11
C VAL A 36 1.93 0.37 5.42
N ALA A 37 1.53 1.65 5.37
CA ALA A 37 1.18 2.40 6.57
C ALA A 37 -0.01 1.77 7.32
N ILE A 38 -1.04 1.31 6.60
CA ILE A 38 -2.18 0.58 7.16
C ILE A 38 -1.71 -0.72 7.82
N ARG A 39 -0.92 -1.54 7.12
CA ARG A 39 -0.41 -2.81 7.66
C ARG A 39 0.38 -2.58 8.94
N ASN A 40 1.32 -1.64 8.94
CA ASN A 40 2.12 -1.30 10.10
C ASN A 40 1.27 -0.81 11.28
N LYS A 41 0.19 -0.06 11.01
CA LYS A 41 -0.74 0.41 12.04
C LYS A 41 -1.51 -0.75 12.69
N ILE A 42 -1.98 -1.70 11.88
CA ILE A 42 -2.67 -2.91 12.34
C ILE A 42 -1.73 -3.74 13.22
N GLU A 43 -0.51 -3.98 12.75
CA GLU A 43 0.53 -4.73 13.48
C GLU A 43 0.90 -4.04 14.80
N LYS A 44 1.19 -2.73 14.79
CA LYS A 44 1.55 -1.95 15.98
C LYS A 44 0.45 -1.93 17.05
N GLN A 45 -0.80 -2.04 16.65
CA GLN A 45 -1.95 -2.08 17.57
C GLN A 45 -2.39 -3.51 17.91
N HIS A 46 -1.68 -4.53 17.43
CA HIS A 46 -2.03 -5.94 17.60
C HIS A 46 -3.48 -6.27 17.20
N LEU A 47 -4.01 -5.58 16.18
CA LEU A 47 -5.38 -5.78 15.74
C LEU A 47 -5.47 -7.03 14.86
N THR A 48 -6.45 -7.88 15.13
CA THR A 48 -6.91 -8.86 14.16
C THR A 48 -7.53 -8.15 12.94
N GLN A 49 -7.59 -8.84 11.80
CA GLN A 49 -8.25 -8.28 10.61
C GLN A 49 -9.74 -7.96 10.86
N ILE A 50 -10.39 -8.65 11.80
CA ILE A 50 -11.78 -8.39 12.19
C ILE A 50 -11.87 -7.08 12.98
N GLU A 51 -10.99 -6.86 13.95
CA GLU A 51 -11.00 -5.61 14.73
C GLU A 51 -10.63 -4.41 13.87
N ALA A 52 -9.62 -4.57 13.00
CA ALA A 52 -9.27 -3.55 12.02
C ALA A 52 -10.44 -3.21 11.09
N SER A 53 -11.20 -4.22 10.63
CA SER A 53 -12.40 -4.00 9.81
C SER A 53 -13.49 -3.20 10.55
N LYS A 54 -13.73 -3.53 11.82
CA LYS A 54 -14.70 -2.81 12.67
C LYS A 54 -14.27 -1.37 12.91
N LYS A 55 -13.00 -1.17 13.24
CA LYS A 55 -12.42 0.15 13.51
C LYS A 55 -12.42 1.04 12.28
N ALA A 56 -12.05 0.50 11.12
CA ALA A 56 -12.05 1.23 9.87
C ALA A 56 -13.46 1.49 9.30
N GLY A 57 -14.49 0.75 9.75
CA GLY A 57 -15.82 0.80 9.14
C GLY A 57 -15.85 0.17 7.73
N ILE A 58 -14.93 -0.74 7.43
CA ILE A 58 -14.71 -1.33 6.10
C ILE A 58 -14.81 -2.84 6.18
N GLY A 59 -15.37 -3.49 5.16
CA GLY A 59 -15.50 -4.95 5.12
C GLY A 59 -14.17 -5.70 5.24
N ARG A 60 -14.19 -6.83 5.96
CA ARG A 60 -13.00 -7.66 6.25
C ARG A 60 -12.18 -8.02 5.01
N THR A 61 -12.84 -8.33 3.89
CA THR A 61 -12.17 -8.70 2.63
C THR A 61 -11.19 -7.62 2.13
N VAL A 62 -11.55 -6.35 2.28
CA VAL A 62 -10.67 -5.22 1.89
C VAL A 62 -9.45 -5.17 2.80
N ILE A 63 -9.65 -5.30 4.12
CA ILE A 63 -8.54 -5.34 5.10
C ILE A 63 -7.61 -6.53 4.81
N THR A 64 -8.16 -7.73 4.59
CA THR A 64 -7.38 -8.92 4.24
C THR A 64 -6.56 -8.69 2.96
N ALA A 65 -7.17 -8.13 1.92
CA ALA A 65 -6.48 -7.85 0.67
C ALA A 65 -5.34 -6.84 0.85
N ILE A 66 -5.53 -5.78 1.64
CA ILE A 66 -4.48 -4.81 1.97
C ILE A 66 -3.32 -5.46 2.72
N VAL A 67 -3.62 -6.21 3.78
CA VAL A 67 -2.60 -6.91 4.59
C VAL A 67 -1.78 -7.88 3.74
N ASN A 68 -2.42 -8.57 2.80
CA ASN A 68 -1.77 -9.50 1.88
C ASN A 68 -1.10 -8.82 0.66
N GLY A 69 -1.18 -7.49 0.54
CA GLY A 69 -0.62 -6.75 -0.59
C GLY A 69 -1.38 -6.90 -1.92
N ASN A 70 -2.59 -7.47 -1.91
CA ASN A 70 -3.44 -7.56 -3.09
C ASN A 70 -4.23 -6.25 -3.30
N LEU A 71 -3.58 -5.28 -3.95
CA LEU A 71 -4.12 -3.93 -4.13
C LEU A 71 -4.74 -3.67 -5.51
N ALA A 72 -4.80 -4.69 -6.37
CA ALA A 72 -5.20 -4.53 -7.78
C ALA A 72 -6.62 -3.95 -7.93
N SER A 73 -7.57 -4.44 -7.13
CA SER A 73 -8.99 -4.02 -7.15
C SER A 73 -9.34 -2.90 -6.17
N ILE A 74 -8.38 -2.45 -5.35
CA ILE A 74 -8.63 -1.46 -4.30
C ILE A 74 -8.25 -0.08 -4.84
N SER A 75 -9.18 0.87 -4.90
CA SER A 75 -8.84 2.25 -5.31
C SER A 75 -7.96 2.95 -4.28
N THR A 76 -7.25 4.01 -4.70
CA THR A 76 -6.50 4.85 -3.75
C THR A 76 -7.42 5.47 -2.71
N ASP A 77 -8.59 5.95 -3.11
CA ASP A 77 -9.58 6.53 -2.19
C ASP A 77 -10.03 5.52 -1.13
N ARG A 78 -10.24 4.26 -1.52
CA ARG A 78 -10.58 3.20 -0.57
C ARG A 78 -9.46 2.93 0.44
N LEU A 79 -8.21 3.09 0.04
CA LEU A 79 -7.07 3.01 0.97
C LEU A 79 -7.05 4.22 1.91
N LEU A 80 -7.41 5.40 1.43
CA LEU A 80 -7.53 6.60 2.27
C LEU A 80 -8.63 6.42 3.33
N ASP A 81 -9.81 5.93 2.95
CA ASP A 81 -10.91 5.63 3.88
C ASP A 81 -10.45 4.69 5.00
N VAL A 82 -9.75 3.61 4.64
CA VAL A 82 -9.22 2.64 5.61
C VAL A 82 -8.17 3.28 6.51
N ALA A 83 -7.27 4.09 5.95
CA ALA A 83 -6.24 4.77 6.72
C ALA A 83 -6.86 5.74 7.74
N GLU A 84 -7.81 6.56 7.31
CA GLU A 84 -8.54 7.50 8.18
C GLU A 84 -9.32 6.77 9.27
N GLY A 85 -10.06 5.71 8.93
CA GLY A 85 -10.79 4.89 9.89
C GLY A 85 -9.89 4.20 10.93
N LEU A 86 -8.63 3.92 10.61
CA LEU A 86 -7.63 3.44 11.57
C LEU A 86 -6.93 4.57 12.36
N GLY A 87 -7.29 5.82 12.12
CA GLY A 87 -6.73 7.01 12.76
C GLY A 87 -5.33 7.36 12.25
N LEU A 88 -5.04 7.10 10.97
CA LEU A 88 -3.86 7.61 10.29
C LEU A 88 -4.17 8.95 9.63
N ARG A 89 -3.19 9.85 9.62
CA ARG A 89 -3.23 11.09 8.84
C ARG A 89 -2.35 10.93 7.61
N VAL A 90 -2.97 10.98 6.44
CA VAL A 90 -2.25 10.94 5.17
C VAL A 90 -1.72 12.34 4.84
N ARG A 91 -0.47 12.42 4.39
CA ARG A 91 0.15 13.65 3.87
C ARG A 91 0.71 13.33 2.49
N LEU A 92 0.38 14.18 1.52
CA LEU A 92 0.94 14.13 0.18
C LEU A 92 1.92 15.28 0.02
N GLU A 93 3.09 14.99 -0.51
CA GLU A 93 4.10 15.97 -0.88
C GLU A 93 4.38 15.82 -2.37
N VAL A 94 4.47 16.94 -3.07
CA VAL A 94 4.77 17.00 -4.50
C VAL A 94 5.99 17.91 -4.64
N ALA A 95 7.04 17.40 -5.28
CA ALA A 95 8.32 18.07 -5.50
C ALA A 95 8.63 18.14 -7.00
#